data_AF-A0A3D4TKP5-F1
#
_entry.id   AF-A0A3D4TKP5-F1
#
_cell.length_a   1.000
_cell.length_b   1.000
_cell.length_c   1.000
_cell.angle_alpha   90.00
_cell.angle_beta   90.00
_cell.angle_gamma   90.00
#
_symmetry.space_group_name_H-M   'P 1'
#
loop_
_entity.id
_entity.type
_entity.pdbx_description
1 polymer ?
#
loop_
_entity_poly.entity_id
_entity_poly.type
_entity_poly.pdbx_seq_one_letter_code
_entity_poly.pdbx_strand_id
1 'polypeptide(L)'
;MAKLNTMKLPAWVPVKSSRAMAAPILIVMMLAMMVLPLPAFMLDLLFSFNISLSIIVLMTALYTVKPLDFIAFPAVLLVSTMLRLSLNVASTRVVLTEGHTGPDAAGKVIEAFGHFLIGGNYTVGIVVFVILTIINFMVVTKGAGRIAEVGARFTLDAMPGKQMA
;
A
#
# COMPACT_ATOMS: atom_id res chain seq x y z
N MET A 1 46.57 -10.82 -29.55
CA MET A 1 45.69 -11.53 -28.59
C MET A 1 45.21 -10.51 -27.57
N ALA A 2 43.94 -10.23 -27.28
CA ALA A 2 42.65 -10.50 -27.90
C ALA A 2 41.74 -9.33 -27.46
N LYS A 3 41.09 -8.65 -28.42
CA LYS A 3 40.06 -7.64 -28.14
C LYS A 3 38.81 -8.36 -27.63
N LEU A 4 38.50 -8.28 -26.34
CA LEU A 4 37.23 -8.78 -25.83
C LEU A 4 36.13 -7.73 -26.03
N ASN A 5 35.34 -7.98 -27.07
CA ASN A 5 33.94 -7.64 -27.29
C ASN A 5 33.33 -6.51 -26.45
N THR A 6 33.11 -5.39 -27.11
CA THR A 6 32.04 -4.43 -26.83
C THR A 6 30.69 -5.16 -26.93
N MET A 7 30.16 -5.59 -25.79
CA MET A 7 28.86 -6.25 -25.69
C MET A 7 27.77 -5.21 -26.02
N LYS A 8 27.38 -5.15 -27.31
CA LYS A 8 26.25 -4.34 -27.77
C LYS A 8 24.98 -4.92 -27.16
N LEU A 9 24.42 -4.21 -26.19
CA LEU A 9 23.10 -4.50 -25.66
C LEU A 9 22.07 -4.43 -26.80
N PRO A 10 21.14 -5.39 -26.88
CA PRO A 10 20.26 -5.54 -28.02
C PRO A 10 19.17 -4.44 -28.04
N ALA A 11 18.82 -3.98 -29.25
CA ALA A 11 18.02 -2.79 -29.54
C ALA A 11 16.54 -2.82 -29.09
N TRP A 12 16.13 -3.87 -28.39
CA TRP A 12 14.81 -4.02 -27.78
C TRP A 12 14.79 -3.68 -26.28
N VAL A 13 15.92 -3.23 -25.72
CA VAL A 13 15.98 -2.63 -24.40
C VAL A 13 15.75 -1.12 -24.56
N PRO A 14 14.55 -0.59 -24.26
CA PRO A 14 14.31 0.84 -24.29
C PRO A 14 15.08 1.50 -23.14
N VAL A 15 16.31 1.92 -23.42
CA VAL A 15 17.08 2.81 -22.53
C VAL A 15 16.57 4.23 -22.73
N LYS A 16 15.43 4.60 -22.12
CA LYS A 16 15.09 6.01 -21.94
C LYS A 16 14.06 6.26 -20.84
N SER A 17 14.46 7.13 -19.91
CA SER A 17 13.74 7.66 -18.74
C SER A 17 13.81 6.79 -17.47
N SER A 18 14.79 7.08 -16.62
CA SER A 18 14.92 6.54 -15.25
C SER A 18 13.66 6.68 -14.40
N ARG A 19 12.77 7.64 -14.71
CA ARG A 19 11.44 7.77 -14.07
C ARG A 19 10.42 6.74 -14.56
N ALA A 20 10.46 6.35 -15.84
CA ALA A 20 9.50 5.38 -16.39
C ALA A 20 9.78 3.96 -15.91
N MET A 21 11.04 3.65 -15.59
CA MET A 21 11.44 2.36 -15.01
C MET A 21 11.13 2.26 -13.51
N ALA A 22 10.90 3.38 -12.83
CA ALA A 22 10.64 3.38 -11.39
C ALA A 22 9.39 2.56 -11.04
N ALA A 23 8.28 2.73 -11.75
CA ALA A 23 7.04 1.99 -11.47
C ALA A 23 7.16 0.46 -11.72
N PRO A 24 7.67 -0.02 -12.87
CA PRO A 24 7.92 -1.45 -13.06
C PRO A 24 8.90 -2.05 -12.05
N ILE A 25 9.97 -1.33 -11.70
CA ILE A 25 10.95 -1.80 -10.71
C ILE A 25 10.31 -1.90 -9.32
N LEU A 26 9.49 -0.92 -8.93
CA LEU A 26 8.76 -0.93 -7.67
C LEU A 26 7.81 -2.13 -7.61
N ILE A 27 7.10 -2.42 -8.71
CA ILE A 27 6.22 -3.60 -8.83
C ILE A 27 7.02 -4.91 -8.73
N VAL A 28 8.13 -5.03 -9.46
CA VAL A 28 8.99 -6.23 -9.41
C VAL A 28 9.61 -6.41 -8.02
N MET A 29 10.02 -5.34 -7.36
CA MET A 29 10.53 -5.37 -5.99
C MET A 29 9.44 -5.80 -5.00
N MET A 30 8.21 -5.30 -5.14
CA MET A 30 7.06 -5.72 -4.32
C MET A 30 6.73 -7.21 -4.52
N LEU A 31 6.80 -7.72 -5.74
CA LEU A 31 6.65 -9.15 -6.04
C LEU A 31 7.83 -9.97 -5.47
N ALA A 32 9.05 -9.46 -5.54
CA ALA A 32 10.23 -10.13 -4.98
C ALA A 32 10.17 -10.22 -3.45
N MET A 33 9.62 -9.20 -2.76
CA MET A 33 9.35 -9.22 -1.32
C MET A 33 8.34 -10.29 -0.91
N MET A 34 7.47 -10.75 -1.82
CA MET A 34 6.56 -11.87 -1.57
C MET A 34 7.28 -13.23 -1.59
N VAL A 35 8.41 -13.33 -2.29
CA VAL A 35 9.19 -14.57 -2.48
C VAL A 35 10.39 -14.67 -1.53
N LEU A 36 11.00 -13.55 -1.13
CA LEU A 36 12.15 -13.50 -0.21
C LEU A 36 11.71 -13.25 1.24
N PRO A 37 12.15 -14.05 2.24
CA PRO A 37 11.90 -13.72 3.64
C PRO A 37 12.61 -12.42 3.98
N LEU A 38 11.86 -11.41 4.43
CA LEU A 38 12.41 -10.14 4.86
C LEU A 38 12.85 -10.25 6.32
N PRO A 39 14.05 -9.76 6.67
CA PRO A 39 14.47 -9.72 8.06
C PRO A 39 13.53 -8.81 8.86
N ALA A 40 13.17 -9.23 10.08
CA ALA A 40 12.24 -8.54 10.97
C ALA A 40 12.56 -7.03 11.14
N PHE A 41 13.85 -6.67 11.20
CA PHE A 41 14.29 -5.27 11.28
C PHE A 41 13.83 -4.41 10.09
N MET A 42 13.93 -4.95 8.87
CA MET A 42 13.52 -4.20 7.67
C MET A 42 12.00 -4.05 7.63
N LEU A 43 11.28 -5.08 8.05
CA LEU A 43 9.84 -5.06 8.14
C LEU A 43 9.33 -3.99 9.13
N ASP A 44 9.95 -3.88 10.31
CA ASP A 44 9.64 -2.82 11.29
C ASP A 44 9.90 -1.41 10.73
N LEU A 45 11.03 -1.21 10.04
CA LEU A 45 11.37 0.07 9.42
C LEU A 45 10.30 0.46 8.38
N LEU A 46 9.91 -0.46 7.50
CA LEU A 46 8.94 -0.19 6.46
C LEU A 46 7.52 0.01 7.03
N PHE A 47 7.12 -0.72 8.07
CA PHE A 47 5.83 -0.47 8.74
C PHE A 47 5.80 0.89 9.43
N SER A 48 6.85 1.24 10.18
CA SER A 48 6.94 2.54 10.84
C SER A 48 6.90 3.69 9.83
N PHE A 49 7.64 3.56 8.73
CA PHE A 49 7.59 4.49 7.61
C PHE A 49 6.20 4.58 6.98
N ASN A 50 5.52 3.44 6.76
CA ASN A 50 4.17 3.41 6.19
C ASN A 50 3.14 4.13 7.07
N ILE A 51 3.19 3.92 8.39
CA ILE A 51 2.32 4.59 9.36
C ILE A 51 2.59 6.09 9.35
N SER A 52 3.86 6.51 9.41
CA SER A 52 4.24 7.92 9.34
C SER A 52 3.77 8.59 8.05
N LEU A 53 4.00 7.96 6.90
CA LEU A 53 3.53 8.44 5.60
C LEU A 53 2.00 8.59 5.58
N SER A 54 1.29 7.61 6.12
CA SER A 54 -0.17 7.61 6.18
C SER A 54 -0.72 8.76 7.04
N ILE A 55 -0.06 9.08 8.16
CA ILE A 55 -0.41 10.22 9.01
C ILE A 55 -0.14 11.55 8.28
N ILE A 56 1.01 11.68 7.59
CA ILE A 56 1.31 12.88 6.80
C ILE A 56 0.26 13.09 5.70
N VAL A 57 -0.13 12.02 5.00
CA VAL A 57 -1.17 12.09 3.96
C VAL A 57 -2.52 12.47 4.55
N LEU A 58 -2.89 11.88 5.70
CA LEU A 58 -4.12 12.24 6.41
C LEU A 58 -4.11 13.73 6.80
N MET A 59 -3.02 14.20 7.40
CA MET A 59 -2.87 15.59 7.83
C MET A 59 -2.93 16.55 6.63
N THR A 60 -2.27 16.18 5.53
CA THR A 60 -2.34 16.92 4.27
C THR A 60 -3.78 17.00 3.75
N ALA A 61 -4.51 15.88 3.77
CA ALA A 61 -5.91 15.86 3.33
C ALA A 61 -6.83 16.74 4.19
N LEU A 62 -6.60 16.78 5.51
CA LEU A 62 -7.41 17.59 6.45
C LEU A 62 -7.15 19.10 6.33
N TYR A 63 -5.94 19.50 5.98
CA TYR A 63 -5.55 20.92 5.88
C TYR A 63 -5.54 21.48 4.46
N THR A 64 -5.78 20.66 3.43
CA THR A 64 -5.81 21.13 2.03
C THR A 64 -7.12 21.85 1.75
N VAL A 65 -7.03 23.14 1.43
CA VAL A 65 -8.20 24.01 1.14
C VAL A 65 -8.39 24.24 -0.37
N LYS A 66 -7.34 24.11 -1.18
CA LYS A 66 -7.37 24.45 -2.62
C LYS A 66 -7.43 23.18 -3.50
N PRO A 67 -8.28 23.14 -4.55
CA PRO A 67 -8.38 22.01 -5.48
C PRO A 67 -7.07 21.70 -6.26
N LEU A 68 -6.20 22.69 -6.43
CA LEU A 68 -4.94 22.54 -7.17
C LEU A 68 -3.93 21.64 -6.43
N ASP A 69 -3.96 21.64 -5.10
CA ASP A 69 -3.12 20.78 -4.24
C ASP A 69 -3.57 19.30 -4.30
N PHE A 70 -4.77 19.05 -4.82
CA PHE A 70 -5.34 17.72 -5.01
C PHE A 70 -4.75 16.97 -6.22
N ILE A 71 -3.98 17.63 -7.11
CA ILE A 71 -3.41 16.98 -8.31
C ILE A 71 -2.33 15.94 -7.94
N ALA A 72 -1.53 16.21 -6.91
CA ALA A 72 -0.51 15.25 -6.44
C ALA A 72 -1.12 14.13 -5.57
N PHE A 73 -2.32 14.34 -5.04
CA PHE A 73 -2.94 13.47 -4.05
C PHE A 73 -3.23 12.04 -4.57
N PRO A 74 -3.83 11.84 -5.77
CA PRO A 74 -4.03 10.50 -6.33
C PRO A 74 -2.74 9.69 -6.50
N ALA A 75 -1.65 10.33 -6.93
CA ALA A 75 -0.38 9.65 -7.15
C ALA A 75 0.25 9.19 -5.82
N VAL A 76 0.22 10.05 -4.80
CA VAL A 76 0.71 9.71 -3.44
C VAL A 76 -0.13 8.59 -2.84
N LEU A 77 -1.46 8.66 -2.98
CA LEU A 77 -2.35 7.60 -2.53
C LEU A 77 -2.02 6.27 -3.23
N LEU A 78 -1.86 6.25 -4.56
CA LEU A 78 -1.54 5.05 -5.33
C LEU A 78 -0.21 4.40 -4.89
N VAL A 79 0.84 5.20 -4.67
CA VAL A 79 2.11 4.69 -4.16
C VAL A 79 1.95 4.17 -2.73
N SER A 80 1.24 4.89 -1.86
CA SER A 80 1.03 4.49 -0.47
C SER A 80 0.22 3.20 -0.34
N THR A 81 -0.78 3.00 -1.20
CA THR A 81 -1.64 1.80 -1.18
C THR A 81 -0.89 0.60 -1.71
N MET A 82 -0.08 0.76 -2.75
CA MET A 82 0.82 -0.30 -3.23
C MET A 82 1.81 -0.73 -2.13
N LEU A 83 2.45 0.22 -1.45
CA LEU A 83 3.33 -0.07 -0.31
C LEU A 83 2.61 -0.80 0.83
N ARG A 84 1.36 -0.41 1.15
CA ARG A 84 0.54 -1.12 2.16
C ARG A 84 0.26 -2.56 1.74
N LEU A 85 -0.11 -2.78 0.48
CA LEU A 85 -0.41 -4.10 -0.03
C LEU A 85 0.83 -5.01 0.04
N SER A 86 1.99 -4.53 -0.39
CA SER A 86 3.23 -5.30 -0.33
C SER A 86 3.64 -5.64 1.10
N LEU A 87 3.50 -4.69 2.04
CA LEU A 87 3.86 -4.93 3.44
C LEU A 87 2.93 -5.93 4.12
N ASN A 88 1.63 -5.89 3.84
CA ASN A 88 0.68 -6.87 4.38
C ASN A 88 0.97 -8.29 3.87
N VAL A 89 1.32 -8.45 2.59
CA VAL A 89 1.66 -9.76 2.03
C VAL A 89 2.98 -10.28 2.59
N ALA A 90 4.00 -9.42 2.68
CA ALA A 90 5.28 -9.80 3.27
C ALA A 90 5.16 -10.14 4.77
N SER A 91 4.39 -9.36 5.53
CA SER A 91 4.22 -9.57 6.97
C SER A 91 3.45 -10.84 7.28
N THR A 92 2.36 -11.10 6.56
CA THR A 92 1.59 -12.34 6.74
C THR A 92 2.43 -13.57 6.46
N ARG A 93 3.30 -13.52 5.44
CA ARG A 93 4.25 -14.61 5.20
C ARG A 93 5.20 -14.80 6.38
N VAL A 94 5.91 -13.75 6.81
CA VAL A 94 6.87 -13.84 7.93
C VAL A 94 6.18 -14.33 9.21
N VAL A 95 4.99 -13.83 9.51
CA VAL A 95 4.19 -14.31 10.66
C VAL A 95 3.85 -15.79 10.54
N LEU A 96 3.47 -16.28 9.36
CA LEU A 96 3.11 -17.69 9.16
C LEU A 96 4.33 -18.62 9.10
N THR A 97 5.47 -18.16 8.58
CA THR A 97 6.68 -18.99 8.41
C THR A 97 7.60 -18.92 9.61
N GLU A 98 7.69 -17.81 10.32
CA GLU A 98 8.66 -17.60 11.41
C GLU A 98 7.97 -17.35 12.76
N GLY A 99 6.65 -17.11 12.79
CA GLY A 99 5.92 -16.85 14.04
C GLY A 99 5.90 -18.01 15.05
N HIS A 100 6.29 -19.22 14.65
CA HIS A 100 6.46 -20.35 15.56
C HIS A 100 7.77 -20.30 16.36
N THR A 101 8.71 -19.43 15.99
CA THR A 101 10.03 -19.28 16.65
C THR A 101 10.01 -18.26 17.80
N GLY A 102 8.92 -17.50 17.96
CA GLY A 102 8.71 -16.55 19.05
C GLY A 102 7.92 -15.31 18.60
N PRO A 103 7.34 -14.53 19.53
CA PRO A 103 6.57 -13.32 19.21
C PRO A 103 7.42 -12.23 18.55
N ASP A 104 8.72 -12.17 18.86
CA ASP A 104 9.69 -11.19 18.32
C ASP A 104 10.09 -11.50 16.84
N ALA A 105 9.79 -12.72 16.34
CA ALA A 105 10.20 -13.16 15.00
C ALA A 105 9.45 -12.42 13.87
N ALA A 106 8.24 -11.92 14.14
CA ALA A 106 7.45 -11.17 13.18
C ALA A 106 7.82 -9.67 13.10
N GLY A 107 8.71 -9.17 13.97
CA GLY A 107 9.03 -7.76 14.12
C GLY A 107 8.35 -7.13 15.35
N LYS A 108 9.05 -6.16 15.95
CA LYS A 108 8.66 -5.51 17.21
C LYS A 108 7.42 -4.65 17.06
N VAL A 109 7.21 -4.06 15.88
CA VAL A 109 6.00 -3.26 15.61
C VAL A 109 4.78 -4.17 15.65
N ILE A 110 4.84 -5.33 14.99
CA ILE A 110 3.73 -6.30 14.97
C ILE A 110 3.49 -6.87 16.36
N GLU A 111 4.55 -7.23 17.10
CA GLU A 111 4.44 -7.70 18.49
C GLU A 111 3.77 -6.66 19.39
N ALA A 112 4.21 -5.41 19.34
CA ALA A 112 3.64 -4.32 20.14
C ALA A 112 2.17 -4.07 19.82
N PHE A 113 1.79 -4.07 18.53
CA PHE A 113 0.38 -3.94 18.13
C PHE A 113 -0.45 -5.16 18.55
N GLY A 114 0.10 -6.37 18.47
CA GLY A 114 -0.56 -7.59 18.91
C GLY A 114 -0.81 -7.59 20.42
N HIS A 115 0.19 -7.23 21.22
CA HIS A 115 0.06 -7.09 22.66
C HIS A 115 -0.98 -6.02 23.04
N PHE A 116 -0.95 -4.87 22.36
CA PHE A 116 -1.90 -3.78 22.57
C PHE A 116 -3.35 -4.18 22.22
N LEU A 117 -3.56 -4.92 21.14
CA LEU A 117 -4.89 -5.37 20.71
C LEU A 117 -5.48 -6.44 21.62
N ILE A 118 -4.66 -7.37 22.10
CA ILE A 118 -5.11 -8.51 22.90
C ILE A 118 -5.26 -8.11 24.37
N GLY A 119 -4.47 -7.15 24.87
CA GLY A 119 -4.58 -6.65 26.25
C GLY A 119 -4.42 -7.74 27.31
N GLY A 120 -3.72 -8.84 26.99
CA GLY A 120 -3.57 -10.01 27.85
C GLY A 120 -4.72 -11.04 27.80
N ASN A 121 -5.79 -10.80 27.03
CA ASN A 121 -6.91 -11.73 26.87
C ASN A 121 -7.18 -12.06 25.39
N TYR A 122 -6.81 -13.26 24.96
CA TYR A 122 -7.03 -13.74 23.58
C TYR A 122 -8.49 -13.62 23.11
N THR A 123 -9.47 -13.76 24.01
CA THR A 123 -10.89 -13.57 23.69
C THR A 123 -11.17 -12.12 23.24
N VAL A 124 -10.59 -11.13 23.92
CA VAL A 124 -10.71 -9.72 23.53
C VAL A 124 -10.09 -9.51 22.15
N GLY A 125 -8.90 -10.09 21.92
CA GLY A 125 -8.21 -10.01 20.64
C GLY A 125 -9.05 -10.56 19.47
N ILE A 126 -9.68 -11.72 19.63
CA ILE A 126 -10.56 -12.32 18.60
C ILE A 126 -11.77 -11.43 18.33
N VAL A 127 -12.42 -10.91 19.38
CA VAL A 127 -13.58 -10.02 19.23
C VAL A 127 -13.19 -8.75 18.47
N VAL A 128 -12.08 -8.11 18.84
CA VAL A 128 -11.58 -6.91 18.15
C VAL A 128 -11.21 -7.22 16.70
N PHE A 129 -10.57 -8.35 16.43
CA PHE A 129 -10.23 -8.79 15.07
C PHE A 129 -11.47 -8.94 14.18
N VAL A 130 -12.55 -9.54 14.70
CA VAL A 130 -13.82 -9.68 13.96
C VAL A 130 -14.43 -8.32 13.68
N ILE A 131 -14.46 -7.41 14.67
CA ILE A 131 -14.97 -6.04 14.48
C ILE A 131 -14.18 -5.32 13.39
N LEU A 132 -12.85 -5.34 13.47
CA LEU A 132 -11.98 -4.69 12.48
C LEU A 132 -12.16 -5.30 11.08
N THR A 133 -12.30 -6.62 10.97
CA THR A 133 -12.56 -7.30 9.69
C THR A 133 -13.90 -6.88 9.09
N ILE A 134 -14.95 -6.80 9.89
CA ILE A 134 -16.27 -6.35 9.45
C ILE A 134 -16.22 -4.88 9.00
N ILE A 135 -15.57 -4.00 9.76
CA ILE A 135 -15.43 -2.59 9.37
C ILE A 135 -14.64 -2.47 8.07
N ASN A 136 -13.50 -3.16 7.96
CA ASN A 136 -12.64 -3.11 6.79
C ASN A 136 -13.39 -3.55 5.52
N PHE A 137 -14.17 -4.62 5.59
CA PHE A 137 -14.91 -5.10 4.43
C PHE A 137 -16.21 -4.31 4.19
N MET A 138 -17.08 -4.17 5.20
CA MET A 138 -18.41 -3.60 5.04
C MET A 138 -18.37 -2.09 4.80
N VAL A 139 -17.58 -1.34 5.56
CA VAL A 139 -17.58 0.12 5.48
C VAL A 139 -16.81 0.58 4.24
N VAL A 140 -15.64 0.01 3.95
CA VAL A 140 -14.84 0.43 2.78
C VAL A 140 -15.55 0.07 1.48
N THR A 141 -16.04 -1.17 1.34
CA THR A 141 -16.70 -1.61 0.10
C THR A 141 -18.02 -0.88 -0.14
N LYS A 142 -18.89 -0.76 0.89
CA LYS A 142 -20.17 -0.04 0.74
C LYS A 142 -19.96 1.48 0.63
N GLY A 143 -18.97 2.03 1.32
CA GLY A 143 -18.59 3.44 1.24
C GLY A 143 -18.09 3.82 -0.15
N ALA A 144 -17.18 3.03 -0.71
CA ALA A 144 -16.69 3.21 -2.08
C ALA A 144 -17.82 3.11 -3.12
N GLY A 145 -18.76 2.17 -2.94
CA GLY A 145 -19.92 2.02 -3.83
C GLY A 145 -20.82 3.27 -3.86
N ARG A 146 -21.11 3.87 -2.69
CA ARG A 146 -21.90 5.11 -2.62
C ARG A 146 -21.20 6.29 -3.29
N ILE A 147 -19.88 6.42 -3.11
CA ILE A 147 -19.10 7.48 -3.77
C ILE A 147 -19.10 7.28 -5.30
N ALA A 148 -18.97 6.04 -5.77
CA ALA A 148 -19.01 5.70 -7.19
C ALA A 148 -20.38 6.00 -7.83
N GLU A 149 -21.49 5.73 -7.14
CA GLU A 149 -22.84 6.06 -7.61
C GLU A 149 -23.01 7.57 -7.82
N VAL A 150 -22.58 8.36 -6.83
CA VAL A 150 -22.69 9.83 -6.88
C VAL A 150 -21.76 10.40 -7.96
N GLY A 151 -20.55 9.88 -8.09
CA GLY A 151 -19.63 10.27 -9.17
C GLY A 151 -20.17 9.94 -10.57
N ALA A 152 -20.82 8.79 -10.73
CA ALA A 152 -21.48 8.41 -11.99
C ALA A 152 -22.65 9.33 -12.31
N ARG A 153 -23.48 9.67 -11.32
CA ARG A 153 -24.56 10.67 -11.49
C ARG A 153 -24.00 12.04 -11.86
N PHE A 154 -22.95 12.54 -11.19
CA PHE A 154 -22.35 13.83 -11.56
C PHE A 154 -21.68 13.81 -12.93
N THR A 155 -21.11 12.68 -13.35
CA THR A 155 -20.57 12.54 -14.70
C THR A 155 -21.67 12.49 -15.76
N LEU A 156 -22.81 11.85 -15.46
CA LEU A 156 -24.00 11.82 -16.32
C LEU A 156 -24.69 13.20 -16.39
N ASP A 157 -24.83 13.89 -15.26
CA ASP A 157 -25.41 15.25 -15.17
C ASP A 157 -24.51 16.29 -15.85
N ALA A 158 -23.20 16.02 -15.99
CA ALA A 158 -22.25 16.86 -16.70
C ALA A 158 -22.17 16.59 -18.22
N MET A 159 -22.86 15.58 -18.77
CA MET A 159 -22.86 15.34 -20.22
C MET A 159 -23.69 16.40 -20.94
N PRO A 160 -23.08 17.17 -21.87
CA PRO A 160 -23.75 18.27 -22.56
C PRO A 160 -24.68 17.72 -23.64
N GLY A 161 -25.90 17.37 -23.23
CA GLY A 161 -26.92 16.82 -24.13
C GLY A 161 -28.30 17.46 -24.01
N LYS A 162 -28.57 18.30 -22.98
CA LYS A 162 -29.91 18.89 -22.81
C LYS A 162 -30.06 20.12 -21.89
N GLN A 163 -29.05 21.00 -21.79
CA GLN A 163 -29.25 22.37 -21.25
C GLN A 163 -29.16 23.47 -22.34
N MET A 164 -29.35 23.10 -23.61
CA MET A 164 -29.36 24.01 -24.77
C MET A 164 -30.59 23.74 -25.67
N ALA A 165 -31.73 23.41 -25.08
CA ALA A 165 -33.05 23.40 -25.71
C ALA A 165 -34.13 23.69 -24.66
#